data_AF-A0A921GLT0-F1
#
_entry.id   AF-A0A921GLT0-F1
#
_cell.length_a   1.000
_cell.length_b   1.000
_cell.length_c   1.000
_cell.angle_alpha   90.00
_cell.angle_beta   90.00
_cell.angle_gamma   90.00
#
_symmetry.space_group_name_H-M   'P 1'
#
loop_
_entity.id
_entity.type
_entity.pdbx_description
1 polymer ?
#
loop_
_entity_poly.entity_id
_entity_poly.type
_entity_poly.pdbx_seq_one_letter_code
_entity_poly.pdbx_strand_id
1 'polypeptide(L)' 'MTTPASTPTAPDRNLALELVRVTEAAAIAGGRWVGAGDKNRADGAAVDA' A
#
# COMPACT_ATOMS: atom_id res chain seq x y z
N MET A 1 11.72 1.74 -40.21
CA MET A 1 10.69 1.50 -39.17
C MET A 1 11.43 1.03 -37.93
N THR A 2 11.81 1.97 -37.07
CA THR A 2 12.63 1.67 -35.88
C THR A 2 11.74 1.88 -34.66
N THR A 3 11.34 0.78 -34.03
CA THR A 3 10.50 0.78 -32.82
C THR A 3 11.29 1.39 -31.66
N PRO A 4 10.77 2.38 -30.90
CA PRO A 4 11.45 2.82 -29.68
C PRO A 4 11.30 1.71 -28.63
N ALA A 5 12.43 1.20 -28.14
CA ALA A 5 12.45 0.34 -26.96
C ALA A 5 11.94 1.16 -25.77
N SER A 6 10.92 0.67 -25.04
CA SER A 6 10.46 1.33 -23.81
C SER A 6 11.57 1.22 -22.78
N THR A 7 12.26 2.31 -22.50
CA THR A 7 13.17 2.40 -21.35
C THR A 7 12.36 2.17 -20.07
N PRO A 8 12.76 1.24 -19.18
CA PRO A 8 12.08 1.06 -17.92
C PRO A 8 12.20 2.35 -17.11
N THR A 9 11.08 3.04 -16.92
CA THR A 9 11.01 4.23 -16.08
C THR A 9 11.31 3.80 -14.65
N ALA A 10 12.46 4.24 -14.12
CA ALA A 10 12.80 3.99 -12.73
C ALA A 10 11.72 4.62 -11.83
N PRO A 11 11.31 3.94 -10.75
CA PRO A 11 10.32 4.48 -9.82
C PRO A 11 10.79 5.82 -9.24
N ASP A 12 9.84 6.72 -9.02
CA ASP A 12 10.10 8.04 -8.46
C ASP A 12 10.84 7.96 -7.12
N ARG A 13 11.71 8.93 -6.86
CA ARG A 13 12.52 9.00 -5.63
C ARG A 13 11.68 8.93 -4.36
N ASN A 14 10.44 9.43 -4.40
CA ASN A 14 9.55 9.46 -3.25
C ASN A 14 8.75 8.16 -3.08
N LEU A 15 8.72 7.27 -4.07
CA LEU A 15 7.87 6.07 -4.06
C LEU A 15 8.16 5.17 -2.84
N ALA A 16 9.42 5.05 -2.44
CA ALA A 16 9.80 4.27 -1.26
C ALA A 16 9.16 4.82 0.02
N LEU A 17 9.10 6.14 0.17
CA LEU A 17 8.48 6.79 1.33
C LEU A 17 6.95 6.76 1.24
N GLU A 18 6.37 6.91 0.05
CA GLU A 18 4.92 6.76 -0.12
C GLU A 18 4.47 5.34 0.22
N LEU A 19 5.25 4.31 -0.16
CA LEU A 19 4.94 2.92 0.18
C LEU A 19 4.92 2.69 1.71
N VAL A 20 5.89 3.25 2.43
CA VAL A 20 5.90 3.18 3.90
C VAL A 20 4.64 3.84 4.48
N ARG A 21 4.27 5.02 4.00
CA ARG A 21 3.06 5.73 4.49
C ARG A 21 1.78 4.94 4.28
N VAL A 22 1.64 4.27 3.12
CA VAL A 22 0.48 3.38 2.86
C VAL A 22 0.44 2.23 3.88
N THR A 23 1.58 1.61 4.17
CA THR A 23 1.64 0.52 5.15
C THR A 23 1.35 0.98 6.58
N GLU A 24 1.79 2.20 6.96
CA GLU A 24 1.47 2.80 8.25
C GLU A 24 -0.03 3.09 8.39
N ALA A 25 -0.65 3.65 7.34
CA ALA A 25 -2.09 3.92 7.31
C ALA A 25 -2.92 2.63 7.45
N ALA A 26 -2.58 1.60 6.67
CA ALA A 26 -3.23 0.29 6.75
C ALA A 26 -3.07 -0.35 8.14
N ALA A 27 -1.88 -0.29 8.74
CA ALA A 27 -1.62 -0.82 10.08
C ALA A 27 -2.40 -0.08 11.17
N ILE A 28 -2.51 1.25 11.09
CA ILE A 28 -3.28 2.06 12.05
C ILE A 28 -4.78 1.76 11.92
N ALA A 29 -5.29 1.61 10.69
CA ALA A 29 -6.69 1.31 10.44
C ALA A 29 -7.08 -0.11 10.91
N GLY A 30 -6.31 -1.12 10.51
CA GLY A 30 -6.53 -2.52 10.93
C GLY A 30 -6.23 -2.76 12.41
N GLY A 31 -5.25 -2.05 12.98
CA GLY A 31 -4.81 -2.20 14.36
C GLY A 31 -5.90 -1.94 15.41
N ARG A 32 -6.90 -1.12 15.09
CA ARG A 32 -8.07 -0.86 15.95
C ARG A 32 -8.92 -2.12 16.22
N TRP A 33 -8.75 -3.17 15.42
CA TRP A 33 -9.52 -4.41 15.51
C TRP A 33 -8.77 -5.56 16.18
N VAL A 34 -7.55 -5.33 16.69
CA VAL A 34 -6.77 -6.36 17.39
C VAL A 34 -7.54 -6.84 18.63
N GLY A 35 -7.71 -8.16 18.73
CA GLY A 35 -8.44 -8.79 19.83
C GLY A 35 -9.98 -8.77 19.69
N ALA A 36 -10.53 -8.15 18.64
CA ALA A 36 -11.98 -8.07 18.43
C ALA A 36 -12.62 -9.40 17.94
N GLY A 37 -11.81 -10.37 17.49
CA GLY A 37 -12.31 -11.63 16.91
C GLY A 37 -12.97 -11.48 15.54
N ASP A 38 -12.97 -10.28 14.96
CA ASP A 38 -13.60 -9.98 13.67
C ASP A 38 -12.54 -9.71 12.58
N LYS A 39 -12.07 -10.80 11.95
CA LYS A 39 -11.00 -10.73 10.95
C LYS A 39 -11.40 -9.93 9.70
N ASN A 40 -12.66 -9.99 9.28
CA ASN A 40 -13.08 -9.44 7.98
C ASN A 40 -13.19 -7.91 8.07
N ARG A 41 -13.66 -7.38 9.20
CA ARG A 41 -13.67 -5.93 9.42
C ARG A 41 -12.27 -5.37 9.62
N ALA A 42 -11.39 -6.11 10.29
CA ALA A 42 -9.97 -5.74 10.41
C ALA A 42 -9.29 -5.64 9.04
N ASP A 43 -9.48 -6.66 8.20
CA ASP A 43 -8.90 -6.73 6.85
C ASP A 43 -9.48 -5.64 5.93
N GLY A 44 -10.81 -5.49 5.90
CA GLY A 44 -11.46 -4.45 5.11
C GLY A 44 -10.98 -3.04 5.50
N ALA A 45 -10.86 -2.75 6.80
CA ALA A 45 -10.36 -1.46 7.27
C ALA A 45 -8.91 -1.18 6.84
N ALA A 46 -8.06 -2.21 6.74
CA ALA A 46 -6.69 -2.05 6.28
C ALA A 46 -6.58 -1.91 4.75
N VAL A 47 -7.47 -2.56 3.99
CA VAL A 47 -7.53 -2.48 2.52
C VAL A 47 -8.11 -1.15 2.04
N ASP A 48 -9.08 -0.59 2.77
CA ASP A 48 -9.74 0.68 2.42
C ASP A 48 -8.86 1.91 2.70
N ALA A 49 -7.83 1.78 3.55
CA ALA A 49 -6.96 2.87 4.02
C ALA A 49 -5.76 3.11 3.10
#